data_AF-A0A351Q8H2-F1
#
_entry.id   AF-A0A351Q8H2-F1
#
_cell.length_a   1.000
_cell.length_b   1.000
_cell.length_c   1.000
_cell.angle_alpha   90.00
_cell.angle_beta   90.00
_cell.angle_gamma   90.00
#
_symmetry.space_group_name_H-M   'P 1'
#
loop_
_entity.id
_entity.type
_entity.pdbx_description
1 polymer ?
#
loop_
_entity_poly.entity_id
_entity_poly.type
_entity_poly.pdbx_seq_one_letter_code
_entity_poly.pdbx_strand_id
1 'polypeptide(L)'
;MSEIRIALAGNPNCGKTTMFNNLTGSNQYVGNWPGVTVEKKEGKMKGMKDVVVTDLPGIYSLSPYTSEEVVSRDYLIKDNPDAILDLVDATNIERNL
;
A
#
# COMPACT_ATOMS: atom_id res chain seq x y z
N MET A 1 10.29 21.16 -0.59
CA MET A 1 10.59 19.90 -1.32
C MET A 1 9.26 19.26 -1.66
N SER A 2 9.17 18.58 -2.81
CA SER A 2 8.00 17.74 -3.13
C SER A 2 7.96 16.54 -2.18
N GLU A 3 6.76 16.16 -1.75
CA GLU A 3 6.52 14.99 -0.90
C GLU A 3 6.81 13.70 -1.70
N ILE A 4 7.56 12.77 -1.12
CA ILE A 4 7.86 11.44 -1.69
C ILE A 4 6.71 10.50 -1.33
N ARG A 5 6.15 9.81 -2.32
CA ARG A 5 5.02 8.89 -2.17
C ARG A 5 5.50 7.44 -2.35
N ILE A 6 5.29 6.62 -1.33
CA ILE A 6 5.64 5.20 -1.32
C ILE A 6 4.36 4.37 -1.26
N ALA A 7 4.16 3.50 -2.24
CA ALA A 7 3.11 2.50 -2.21
C ALA A 7 3.59 1.27 -1.43
N LEU A 8 2.87 0.86 -0.38
CA LEU A 8 3.12 -0.40 0.30
C LEU A 8 2.22 -1.48 -0.32
N ALA A 9 2.84 -2.42 -1.04
CA ALA A 9 2.17 -3.50 -1.75
C ALA A 9 2.52 -4.88 -1.14
N GLY A 10 1.79 -5.91 -1.56
CA GLY A 10 2.07 -7.29 -1.19
C GLY A 10 0.81 -8.15 -1.04
N ASN A 11 1.03 -9.46 -0.91
CA ASN A 11 -0.05 -10.43 -0.75
C ASN A 11 -0.87 -10.21 0.54
N PRO A 12 -2.14 -10.66 0.59
CA PRO A 12 -2.85 -10.81 1.86
C PRO A 12 -2.03 -11.61 2.87
N ASN A 13 -2.05 -11.16 4.12
CA ASN A 13 -1.37 -11.80 5.27
C ASN A 13 0.16 -11.83 5.21
N CYS A 14 0.84 -11.07 4.35
CA CYS A 14 2.32 -11.00 4.30
C CYS A 14 2.97 -10.11 5.39
N GLY A 15 2.18 -9.58 6.34
CA GLY A 15 2.66 -8.65 7.37
C GLY A 15 2.59 -7.16 6.99
N LYS A 16 1.94 -6.83 5.87
CA LYS A 16 1.80 -5.47 5.34
C LYS A 16 1.29 -4.44 6.35
N THR A 17 0.18 -4.73 7.04
CA THR A 17 -0.38 -3.85 8.07
C THR A 17 0.59 -3.60 9.23
N THR A 18 1.36 -4.61 9.63
CA THR A 18 2.39 -4.48 10.67
C THR A 18 3.50 -3.54 10.22
N MET A 19 3.98 -3.69 8.97
CA MET A 19 4.98 -2.80 8.40
C MET A 19 4.47 -1.36 8.30
N PHE A 20 3.25 -1.16 7.80
CA PHE A 20 2.62 0.16 7.73
C PHE A 20 2.61 0.85 9.10
N ASN A 21 2.13 0.16 10.14
CA ASN A 21 2.08 0.69 11.50
C ASN A 21 3.47 1.01 12.07
N ASN A 22 4.46 0.18 11.77
CA ASN A 22 5.84 0.43 12.16
C ASN A 22 6.38 1.71 11.51
N LEU A 23 6.14 1.89 10.21
CA LEU A 23 6.58 3.04 9.43
C LEU A 23 5.88 4.34 9.82
N THR A 24 4.57 4.35 10.09
CA THR A 24 3.80 5.60 10.25
C THR A 24 3.39 5.92 11.69
N GLY A 25 3.24 4.92 12.56
CA GLY A 25 2.77 5.11 13.94
C GLY A 25 1.35 5.68 13.98
N SER A 26 1.09 6.63 14.89
CA SER A 26 -0.23 7.23 15.07
C SER A 26 -0.63 8.27 14.02
N ASN A 27 0.29 8.67 13.13
CA ASN A 27 0.03 9.68 12.10
C ASN A 27 -0.55 9.05 10.83
N GLN A 28 -1.70 8.39 11.00
CA GLN A 28 -2.41 7.67 9.95
C GLN A 28 -3.77 8.32 9.69
N TYR A 29 -4.15 8.38 8.43
CA TYR A 29 -5.49 8.66 7.95
C TYR A 29 -6.10 7.37 7.41
N VAL A 30 -7.34 7.09 7.81
CA VAL A 30 -8.13 5.97 7.31
C VAL A 30 -9.40 6.52 6.68
N GLY A 31 -9.67 6.11 5.45
CA GLY A 31 -10.86 6.48 4.69
C GLY A 31 -11.21 5.38 3.69
N ASN A 32 -11.89 5.75 2.61
CA ASN A 32 -12.19 4.84 1.50
C ASN A 32 -11.60 5.38 0.21
N TRP A 33 -11.27 4.48 -0.70
CA TRP A 33 -10.91 4.86 -2.07
C TRP A 33 -12.12 5.47 -2.79
N PRO A 34 -11.92 6.48 -3.67
CA PRO A 34 -13.02 7.15 -4.35
C PRO A 34 -13.92 6.17 -5.11
N GLY A 35 -15.23 6.23 -4.84
CA GLY A 35 -16.24 5.45 -5.57
C GLY A 35 -16.35 3.98 -5.19
N VAL A 36 -15.60 3.50 -4.19
CA VAL A 36 -15.67 2.11 -3.71
C VAL A 36 -15.63 2.05 -2.17
N THR A 37 -16.00 0.90 -1.61
CA THR A 37 -15.95 0.64 -0.15
C THR A 37 -14.60 0.09 0.32
N VAL A 38 -13.59 0.09 -0.55
CA VAL A 38 -12.24 -0.40 -0.23
C VAL A 38 -11.58 0.62 0.71
N GLU A 39 -11.07 0.14 1.85
CA GLU A 39 -10.39 0.98 2.83
C GLU A 39 -9.09 1.56 2.22
N LYS A 40 -8.85 2.84 2.48
CA LYS A 40 -7.59 3.53 2.15
C LYS A 40 -6.91 3.92 3.46
N LYS A 41 -5.69 3.41 3.69
CA LYS A 41 -4.81 3.91 4.76
C LYS A 41 -3.64 4.68 4.17
N GLU A 42 -3.36 5.84 4.75
CA GLU A 42 -2.24 6.68 4.34
C GLU A 42 -1.61 7.30 5.58
N GLY A 43 -0.29 7.44 5.62
CA GLY A 43 0.38 8.01 6.78
C GLY A 43 1.75 8.58 6.47
N LYS A 44 2.14 9.60 7.24
CA LYS A 44 3.50 10.16 7.17
C LYS A 44 4.48 9.22 7.86
N MET A 45 5.64 9.01 7.25
CA MET A 45 6.68 8.17 7.82
C MET A 45 7.29 8.79 9.08
N LYS A 46 7.53 7.97 10.11
CA LYS A 46 8.18 8.40 11.35
C LYS A 46 9.57 8.94 11.05
N GLY A 47 9.86 10.15 11.55
CA GLY A 47 11.16 10.80 11.34
C GLY A 47 11.35 11.44 9.96
N MET A 48 10.43 11.24 9.00
CA MET A 48 10.49 11.81 7.64
C MET A 48 9.12 12.38 7.24
N LYS A 49 8.88 13.67 7.52
CA LYS A 49 7.56 14.30 7.36
C LYS A 49 7.15 14.52 5.89
N ASP A 50 8.12 14.45 5.01
CA ASP A 50 8.10 14.61 3.56
C ASP A 50 7.98 13.27 2.82
N VAL A 51 7.80 12.16 3.56
CA VAL A 51 7.50 10.84 2.99
C VAL A 51 6.10 10.40 3.43
N VAL A 52 5.26 10.06 2.46
CA VAL A 52 3.92 9.51 2.66
C VAL A 52 3.90 8.06 2.20
N VAL A 53 3.40 7.19 3.06
CA VAL A 53 3.17 5.78 2.77
C VAL A 53 1.68 5.57 2.57
N THR A 54 1.30 4.99 1.43
CA THR A 54 -0.07 4.55 1.16
C THR A 54 -0.12 3.03 1.24
N ASP A 55 -0.96 2.48 2.12
CA ASP A 55 -1.21 1.04 2.20
C ASP A 55 -2.16 0.64 1.07
N LEU A 56 -1.69 -0.16 0.12
CA LEU A 56 -2.55 -0.74 -0.90
C LEU A 56 -3.27 -1.97 -0.36
N PRO A 57 -4.46 -2.32 -0.87
CA PRO A 57 -5.09 -3.60 -0.58
C PRO A 57 -4.13 -4.78 -0.78
N GLY A 58 -4.22 -5.79 0.09
CA GLY A 58 -3.47 -7.03 -0.12
C GLY A 58 -4.05 -7.78 -1.32
N ILE A 59 -3.25 -8.01 -2.36
CA ILE A 59 -3.69 -8.62 -3.61
C ILE A 59 -2.67 -9.66 -4.09
N TYR A 60 -3.14 -10.71 -4.77
CA TYR A 60 -2.26 -11.74 -5.35
C TYR A 60 -1.86 -11.42 -6.79
N SER A 61 -2.58 -10.51 -7.46
CA SER A 61 -2.32 -10.16 -8.84
C SER A 61 -2.83 -8.75 -9.14
N LEU A 62 -2.33 -8.15 -10.22
CA LEU A 62 -2.83 -6.89 -10.76
C LEU A 62 -3.97 -7.10 -11.79
N SER A 63 -4.56 -8.30 -11.82
CA SER A 63 -5.72 -8.59 -12.66
C SER A 63 -6.96 -7.91 -12.09
N PRO A 64 -7.92 -7.42 -12.89
CA PRO A 64 -9.05 -6.64 -12.37
C PRO A 64 -10.27 -7.49 -11.98
N TYR A 65 -10.09 -8.52 -11.15
CA TYR A 65 -11.22 -9.37 -10.74
C TYR A 65 -11.95 -8.85 -9.50
N THR A 66 -11.23 -8.15 -8.61
CA THR A 66 -11.83 -7.52 -7.42
C THR A 66 -11.61 -6.00 -7.38
N SER A 67 -12.44 -5.30 -6.60
CA SER A 67 -12.29 -3.85 -6.36
C SER A 67 -10.93 -3.51 -5.76
N GLU A 68 -10.38 -4.38 -4.91
CA GLU A 68 -9.05 -4.26 -4.30
C GLU A 68 -7.94 -4.32 -5.35
N GLU A 69 -8.03 -5.26 -6.29
CA GLU A 69 -7.05 -5.37 -7.38
C GLU A 69 -7.14 -4.18 -8.34
N VAL A 70 -8.36 -3.75 -8.67
CA VAL A 70 -8.60 -2.55 -9.49
C VAL A 70 -8.01 -1.30 -8.82
N VAL A 71 -8.30 -1.09 -7.53
CA VAL A 71 -7.77 0.05 -6.75
C VAL A 71 -6.24 0.05 -6.74
N SER A 72 -5.63 -1.10 -6.41
CA SER A 72 -4.18 -1.23 -6.31
C SER A 72 -3.52 -0.94 -7.66
N ARG A 73 -4.03 -1.56 -8.73
CA ARG A 73 -3.53 -1.35 -10.10
C ARG A 73 -3.70 0.10 -10.54
N ASP A 74 -4.87 0.67 -10.34
CA ASP A 74 -5.16 2.03 -10.77
C ASP A 74 -4.30 3.05 -10.04
N TYR A 75 -4.06 2.89 -8.74
CA TYR A 75 -3.12 3.75 -7.99
C TYR A 75 -1.70 3.65 -8.53
N LEU A 76 -1.19 2.43 -8.75
CA LEU A 76 0.17 2.23 -9.27
C LEU A 76 0.37 2.87 -10.65
N ILE A 77 -0.65 2.83 -11.51
CA ILE A 77 -0.55 3.35 -12.89
C ILE A 77 -0.88 4.85 -12.98
N LYS A 78 -1.92 5.32 -12.28
CA LYS A 78 -2.48 6.67 -12.45
C LYS A 78 -1.88 7.67 -11.48
N ASP A 79 -1.75 7.28 -10.21
CA ASP A 79 -1.20 8.16 -9.16
C ASP A 79 0.34 8.19 -9.20
N ASN A 80 0.96 7.19 -9.83
CA ASN A 80 2.38 7.08 -10.13
C ASN A 80 3.26 7.41 -8.90
N PRO A 81 3.25 6.54 -7.87
CA PRO A 81 4.06 6.74 -6.67
C PRO A 81 5.55 6.76 -7.01
N ASP A 82 6.34 7.46 -6.22
CA ASP A 82 7.79 7.60 -6.43
C ASP A 82 8.53 6.28 -6.17
N ALA A 83 7.98 5.42 -5.31
CA ALA A 83 8.50 4.08 -5.06
C ALA A 83 7.39 3.09 -4.70
N ILE A 84 7.66 1.81 -4.92
CA ILE A 84 6.84 0.68 -4.45
C ILE A 84 7.70 -0.11 -3.45
N LEU A 85 7.18 -0.29 -2.25
CA LEU A 85 7.71 -1.20 -1.25
C LEU A 85 6.85 -2.46 -1.26
N ASP A 86 7.31 -3.49 -1.96
CA ASP A 86 6.61 -4.77 -2.06
C ASP A 86 7.02 -5.72 -0.92
N LEU A 87 6.03 -6.18 -0.16
CA LEU A 87 6.24 -7.10 0.96
C LEU A 87 5.99 -8.55 0.54
N VAL A 88 7.09 -9.30 0.55
CA VAL A 88 7.14 -10.72 0.22
C VAL A 88 7.27 -11.54 1.50
N ASP A 89 6.36 -12.48 1.71
CA ASP A 89 6.47 -13.47 2.79
C ASP A 89 7.54 -14.51 2.46
N ALA A 90 8.64 -14.50 3.22
CA ALA A 90 9.77 -15.40 3.05
C ALA A 90 9.43 -16.88 3.30
N THR A 91 8.34 -17.17 4.02
CA THR A 91 7.87 -18.55 4.23
C THR A 91 7.10 -19.11 3.04
N ASN A 92 6.73 -18.26 2.07
CA ASN A 92 5.90 -18.63 0.93
C ASN A 92 6.31 -17.87 -0.36
N ILE A 93 7.59 -17.90 -0.70
CA ILE A 93 8.18 -17.11 -1.80
C ILE A 93 7.50 -17.38 -3.15
N GLU A 94 7.30 -18.64 -3.52
CA GLU A 94 6.69 -19.05 -4.81
C GLU A 94 5.27 -18.49 -5.01
N ARG A 95 4.55 -18.21 -3.92
CA ARG A 95 3.22 -17.61 -4.00
C ARG A 95 3.26 -16.08 -4.09
N ASN A 96 4.36 -15.48 -3.66
CA ASN A 96 4.51 -14.02 -3.62
C ASN A 96 5.21 -13.46 -4.86
N LEU A 97 5.93 -14.30 -5.61
CA LEU A 97 6.67 -13.95 -6.85
C LEU A 97 6.27 -14.86 -8.00
#